data_AF-T1AP14-F1
#
_entry.id   AF-T1AP14-F1
#
_cell.length_a   1.000
_cell.length_b   1.000
_cell.length_c   1.000
_cell.angle_alpha   90.00
_cell.angle_beta   90.00
_cell.angle_gamma   90.00
#
_symmetry.space_group_name_H-M   'P 1'
#
loop_
_entity.id
_entity.type
_entity.pdbx_description
1 polymer ?
#
loop_
_entity_poly.entity_id
_entity_poly.type
_entity_poly.pdbx_seq_one_letter_code
_entity_poly.pdbx_strand_id
1 'polypeptide(L)'
;MEYCEHDADLALRILQRLRSIDRGADLATVAHLPLEEGLNGRTSLFIDALLIPRADAEHVGVPPTHRLRREAAIEGGYVHTIRPGMYRWVVVLDFKSMYPSIIIAQNICFTTLSDRGTNVSPTGARFLSADVRPGLIPGI
;
A
#
# COMPACT_ATOMS: atom_id res chain seq x y z
N MET A 1 -40.27 2.22 24.35
CA MET A 1 -39.13 3.03 24.84
C MET A 1 -37.95 2.11 25.08
N GLU A 2 -38.11 1.09 25.94
CA GLU A 2 -37.10 0.06 26.25
C GLU A 2 -36.49 -0.63 25.00
N TYR A 3 -37.30 -0.96 24.00
CA TYR A 3 -36.80 -1.52 22.72
C TYR A 3 -35.84 -0.56 21.99
N CYS A 4 -36.17 0.73 21.90
CA CYS A 4 -35.32 1.73 21.23
C CYS A 4 -34.03 2.00 22.01
N GLU A 5 -34.09 1.93 23.35
CA GLU A 5 -32.91 2.06 24.21
C GLU A 5 -31.97 0.86 24.03
N HIS A 6 -32.53 -0.35 23.92
CA HIS A 6 -31.75 -1.56 23.65
C HIS A 6 -31.05 -1.50 22.29
N ASP A 7 -31.74 -1.06 21.24
CA ASP A 7 -31.14 -0.89 19.91
C ASP A 7 -29.98 0.11 19.91
N ALA A 8 -30.12 1.22 20.65
CA ALA A 8 -29.07 2.23 20.79
C ALA A 8 -27.84 1.72 21.57
N ASP A 9 -28.07 1.00 22.68
CA ASP A 9 -26.99 0.35 23.46
C ASP A 9 -26.22 -0.65 22.60
N LEU A 10 -26.93 -1.51 21.88
CA LEU A 10 -26.34 -2.54 21.03
C LEU A 10 -25.49 -1.91 19.92
N ALA A 11 -25.98 -0.85 19.26
CA ALA A 11 -25.23 -0.12 18.25
C ALA A 11 -23.93 0.47 18.79
N LEU A 12 -23.97 1.10 19.98
CA LEU A 12 -22.79 1.66 20.62
C LEU A 12 -21.77 0.57 21.01
N ARG A 13 -22.24 -0.55 21.56
CA ARG A 13 -21.37 -1.67 21.95
C ARG A 13 -20.70 -2.32 20.74
N ILE A 14 -21.41 -2.46 19.63
CA ILE A 14 -20.83 -2.94 18.36
C ILE A 14 -19.74 -1.98 17.90
N LEU A 15 -20.01 -0.67 17.89
CA LEU A 15 -19.04 0.35 17.49
C LEU A 15 -17.76 0.30 18.34
N GLN A 16 -17.91 0.24 19.67
CA GLN A 16 -16.80 0.12 20.61
C GLN A 16 -16.00 -1.19 20.41
N ARG A 17 -16.68 -2.30 20.10
CA ARG A 17 -16.02 -3.59 19.88
C ARG A 17 -15.24 -3.62 18.56
N LEU A 18 -15.78 -3.00 17.52
CA LEU A 18 -15.16 -2.91 16.21
C LEU A 18 -13.98 -1.94 16.20
N ARG A 19 -13.95 -0.94 17.09
CA ARG A 19 -12.90 0.09 17.14
C ARG A 19 -12.64 0.72 15.77
N SER A 20 -13.69 0.98 15.01
CA SER A 20 -13.57 1.56 13.67
C SER A 20 -13.09 3.02 13.73
N ILE A 21 -13.55 3.77 14.73
CA ILE A 21 -13.11 5.15 14.98
C ILE A 21 -11.63 5.20 15.32
N ASP A 22 -11.18 4.37 16.27
CA ASP A 22 -9.75 4.31 16.64
C ASP A 22 -8.87 3.98 15.43
N ARG A 23 -9.25 2.97 14.63
CA ARG A 23 -8.49 2.58 13.43
C ARG A 23 -8.45 3.69 12.38
N GLY A 24 -9.57 4.37 12.17
CA GLY A 24 -9.62 5.53 11.27
C GLY A 24 -8.77 6.69 11.78
N ALA A 25 -8.78 6.94 13.09
CA ALA A 25 -7.96 7.96 13.73
C ALA A 25 -6.45 7.65 13.61
N ASP A 26 -6.05 6.39 13.80
CA ASP A 26 -4.66 5.95 13.62
C ASP A 26 -4.19 6.17 12.17
N LEU A 27 -5.00 5.77 11.19
CA LEU A 27 -4.71 6.00 9.76
C LEU A 27 -4.63 7.49 9.41
N ALA A 28 -5.60 8.27 9.87
CA ALA A 28 -5.63 9.73 9.68
C ALA A 28 -4.38 10.40 10.27
N THR A 29 -3.95 9.95 11.46
CA THR A 29 -2.77 10.48 12.14
C THR A 29 -1.49 10.20 11.34
N VAL A 30 -1.32 8.97 10.87
CA VAL A 30 -0.15 8.58 10.07
C VAL A 30 -0.09 9.33 8.74
N ALA A 31 -1.23 9.54 8.08
CA ALA A 31 -1.31 10.23 6.80
C ALA A 31 -1.46 11.75 6.90
N HIS A 32 -1.49 12.32 8.12
CA HIS A 32 -1.75 13.74 8.35
C HIS A 32 -3.07 14.25 7.72
N LEU A 33 -4.10 13.42 7.77
CA LEU A 33 -5.43 13.73 7.23
C LEU A 33 -6.44 13.98 8.36
N PRO A 34 -7.56 14.68 8.08
CA PRO A 34 -8.68 14.76 9.00
C PRO A 34 -9.28 13.38 9.31
N LEU A 35 -9.90 13.23 10.49
CA LEU A 35 -10.54 11.97 10.90
C LEU A 35 -11.60 11.49 9.89
N GLU A 36 -12.33 12.41 9.27
CA GLU A 36 -13.33 12.09 8.25
C GLU A 36 -12.71 11.31 7.08
N GLU A 37 -11.51 11.68 6.64
CA GLU A 37 -10.77 10.97 5.60
C GLU A 37 -10.17 9.67 6.13
N GLY A 38 -9.79 9.60 7.40
CA GLY A 38 -9.42 8.34 8.06
C GLY A 38 -10.53 7.28 8.04
N LEU A 39 -11.77 7.73 8.18
CA LEU A 39 -12.96 6.88 8.24
C LEU A 39 -13.53 6.54 6.86
N ASN A 40 -13.57 7.51 5.96
CA ASN A 40 -14.29 7.42 4.68
C ASN A 40 -13.36 7.53 3.45
N GLY A 41 -12.09 7.85 3.65
CA GLY A 41 -11.13 8.12 2.58
C GLY A 41 -10.77 6.87 1.78
N ARG A 42 -10.36 7.10 0.53
CA ARG A 42 -9.87 6.06 -0.37
C ARG A 42 -8.38 5.85 -0.17
N THR A 43 -7.89 4.62 -0.36
CA THR A 43 -6.45 4.29 -0.29
C THR A 43 -5.57 5.23 -1.12
N SER A 44 -6.05 5.67 -2.30
CA SER A 44 -5.32 6.63 -3.14
C SER A 44 -5.05 7.96 -2.44
N LEU A 45 -6.02 8.47 -1.67
CA LEU A 45 -5.84 9.72 -0.93
C LEU A 45 -4.76 9.59 0.13
N PHE A 46 -4.72 8.46 0.85
CA PHE A 46 -3.65 8.19 1.82
C PHE A 46 -2.27 8.13 1.15
N ILE A 47 -2.18 7.50 -0.03
CA ILE A 47 -0.94 7.47 -0.82
C ILE A 47 -0.52 8.89 -1.21
N ASP A 48 -1.44 9.69 -1.73
CA ASP A 48 -1.16 11.07 -2.13
C ASP A 48 -0.73 11.93 -0.93
N ALA A 49 -1.40 11.78 0.22
CA ALA A 49 -1.11 12.50 1.45
C ALA A 49 0.28 12.17 2.03
N LEU A 50 0.79 10.96 1.80
CA LEU A 50 2.14 10.56 2.20
C LEU A 50 3.19 10.96 1.14
N LEU A 51 2.87 10.77 -0.14
CA LEU A 51 3.83 10.94 -1.24
C LEU A 51 4.06 12.41 -1.60
N ILE A 52 3.01 13.23 -1.68
CA ILE A 52 3.11 14.61 -2.16
C ILE A 52 4.00 15.45 -1.23
N PRO A 53 3.82 15.45 0.10
CA PRO A 53 4.71 16.21 0.99
C PRO A 53 6.17 15.73 0.91
N ARG A 54 6.37 14.40 0.78
CA ARG A 54 7.72 13.83 0.63
C ARG A 54 8.38 14.24 -0.69
N ALA A 55 7.61 14.29 -1.77
CA ALA A 55 8.08 14.73 -3.08
C ALA A 55 8.42 16.22 -3.09
N ASP A 56 7.57 17.06 -2.48
CA ASP A 56 7.81 18.51 -2.36
C ASP A 56 9.09 18.82 -1.57
N ALA A 57 9.31 18.11 -0.46
CA ALA A 57 10.53 18.23 0.35
C ALA A 57 11.83 17.86 -0.41
N GLU A 58 11.72 17.06 -1.47
CA GLU A 58 12.85 16.64 -2.34
C GLU A 58 12.85 17.41 -3.67
N HIS A 59 12.02 18.46 -3.79
CA HIS A 59 11.85 19.27 -4.99
C HIS A 59 11.48 18.45 -6.24
N VAL A 60 10.64 17.43 -6.06
CA VAL A 60 10.12 16.57 -7.13
C VAL A 60 8.68 16.96 -7.45
N GLY A 61 8.43 17.41 -8.68
CA GLY A 61 7.08 17.68 -9.16
C GLY A 61 6.28 16.40 -9.41
N VAL A 62 5.05 16.35 -8.90
CA VAL A 62 4.10 15.25 -9.14
C VAL A 62 3.15 15.67 -10.28
N PRO A 63 3.20 15.01 -11.46
CA PRO A 63 2.33 15.37 -12.58
C PRO A 63 0.88 14.94 -12.30
N PRO A 64 -0.12 15.64 -12.88
CA PRO A 64 -1.51 15.26 -12.73
C PRO A 64 -1.76 13.88 -13.36
N THR A 65 -2.63 13.09 -12.72
CA THR A 65 -2.99 11.76 -13.20
C THR A 65 -3.76 11.86 -14.51
N HIS A 66 -3.13 11.50 -15.64
CA HIS A 66 -3.84 11.28 -16.89
C HIS A 66 -4.43 9.86 -16.91
N ARG A 67 -5.76 9.75 -17.04
CA ARG A 67 -6.43 8.47 -17.26
C ARG A 67 -6.15 7.99 -18.68
N LEU A 68 -5.02 7.30 -18.84
CA LEU A 68 -4.79 6.49 -20.02
C LEU A 68 -5.72 5.27 -19.98
N ARG A 69 -6.33 4.94 -21.11
CA ARG A 69 -7.18 3.75 -21.25
C ARG A 69 -6.31 2.53 -20.94
N ARG A 70 -6.75 1.70 -19.99
CA ARG A 70 -6.01 0.52 -19.52
C ARG A 70 -5.57 -0.32 -20.72
N GLU A 71 -4.26 -0.42 -20.91
CA GLU A 71 -3.68 -1.47 -21.74
C GLU A 71 -3.89 -2.83 -21.05
N ALA A 72 -3.64 -3.90 -21.79
CA ALA A 72 -3.93 -5.28 -21.41
C ALA A 72 -3.53 -5.63 -19.97
N ALA A 73 -4.24 -6.61 -19.38
CA ALA A 73 -3.94 -7.09 -18.03
C ALA A 73 -2.46 -7.50 -17.93
N ILE A 74 -1.80 -7.01 -16.88
CA ILE A 74 -0.41 -7.34 -16.57
C ILE A 74 -0.38 -8.73 -15.93
N GLU A 75 0.69 -9.49 -16.18
CA GLU A 75 0.90 -10.79 -15.54
C GLU A 75 0.97 -10.65 -14.01
N GLY A 76 0.20 -11.48 -13.31
CA GLY A 76 0.04 -11.44 -11.86
C GLY A 76 0.94 -12.42 -11.12
N GLY A 77 0.52 -12.77 -9.90
CA GLY A 77 1.23 -13.77 -9.09
C GLY A 77 1.14 -15.18 -9.68
N TYR A 78 2.25 -15.91 -9.61
CA TYR A 78 2.29 -17.33 -9.97
C TYR A 78 1.59 -18.18 -8.91
N VAL A 79 0.70 -19.08 -9.35
CA VAL A 79 0.04 -20.06 -8.48
C VAL A 79 0.53 -21.45 -8.87
N HIS A 80 1.26 -22.08 -7.96
CA HIS A 80 1.76 -23.44 -8.19
C HIS A 80 0.63 -24.46 -8.08
N THR A 81 0.48 -25.32 -9.09
CA THR A 81 -0.54 -26.37 -9.09
C THR A 81 -0.09 -27.56 -8.24
N ILE A 82 -0.87 -27.89 -7.21
CA ILE A 82 -0.62 -29.03 -6.34
C ILE A 82 -1.64 -30.12 -6.68
N ARG A 83 -1.24 -31.39 -6.62
CA ARG A 83 -2.16 -32.51 -6.78
C ARG A 83 -3.13 -32.54 -5.59
N PRO A 84 -4.46 -32.56 -5.79
CA PRO A 84 -5.39 -32.71 -4.69
C PRO A 84 -5.16 -34.02 -3.93
N GLY A 85 -5.13 -33.97 -2.60
CA GLY A 85 -4.89 -35.14 -1.75
C GLY A 85 -4.72 -34.78 -0.28
N MET A 86 -4.65 -35.80 0.57
CA MET A 86 -4.34 -35.63 2.00
C MET A 86 -2.82 -35.67 2.22
N TYR A 87 -2.28 -34.60 2.78
CA TYR A 87 -0.86 -34.47 3.10
C TYR A 87 -0.67 -34.47 4.62
N ARG A 88 0.35 -35.17 5.10
CA ARG A 88 0.80 -35.14 6.50
C ARG A 88 2.10 -34.33 6.58
N TRP A 89 2.31 -33.64 7.71
CA TRP A 89 3.55 -32.88 7.99
C TRP A 89 3.84 -31.74 7.01
N VAL A 90 2.84 -30.88 6.77
CA VAL A 90 2.99 -29.71 5.90
C VAL A 90 3.64 -28.56 6.68
N VAL A 91 4.70 -27.97 6.12
CA VAL A 91 5.33 -26.75 6.62
C VAL A 91 4.92 -25.59 5.71
N VAL A 92 4.44 -24.50 6.31
CA VAL A 92 4.07 -23.27 5.60
C VAL A 92 5.17 -22.25 5.79
N LEU A 93 5.71 -21.75 4.68
CA LEU A 93 6.70 -20.67 4.64
C LEU A 93 6.11 -19.53 3.83
N ASP A 94 6.13 -18.32 4.38
CA ASP A 94 5.61 -17.12 3.73
C ASP A 94 6.58 -15.94 3.94
N PHE A 95 6.64 -15.05 2.95
CA PHE A 95 7.44 -13.83 3.02
C PHE A 95 6.64 -12.72 3.68
N LYS A 96 7.21 -12.11 4.73
CA LYS A 96 6.60 -10.92 5.33
C LYS A 96 6.69 -9.75 4.35
N SER A 97 5.55 -9.16 4.00
CA SER A 97 5.48 -7.94 3.19
C SER A 97 6.30 -8.03 1.89
N MET A 98 6.08 -9.08 1.09
CA MET A 98 6.88 -9.39 -0.10
C MET A 98 7.07 -8.19 -1.05
N TYR A 99 5.97 -7.55 -1.50
CA TYR A 99 6.07 -6.44 -2.45
C TYR A 99 6.78 -5.20 -1.89
N PRO A 100 6.43 -4.67 -0.70
CA PRO A 100 7.21 -3.60 -0.07
C PRO A 100 8.70 -3.93 0.08
N SER A 101 9.02 -5.18 0.47
CA SER A 101 10.40 -5.61 0.66
C SER A 101 11.19 -5.57 -0.65
N ILE A 102 10.58 -6.03 -1.76
CA ILE A 102 11.19 -5.96 -3.10
C ILE A 102 11.37 -4.50 -3.54
N ILE A 103 10.35 -3.65 -3.33
CA ILE A 103 10.39 -2.23 -3.68
C ILE A 103 11.56 -1.54 -2.97
N ILE A 104 11.73 -1.77 -1.66
CA ILE A 104 12.81 -1.19 -0.87
C ILE A 104 14.15 -1.76 -1.30
N ALA A 105 14.29 -3.08 -1.37
CA ALA A 105 15.57 -3.74 -1.66
C ALA A 105 16.11 -3.44 -3.06
N GLN A 106 15.23 -3.25 -4.04
CA GLN A 106 15.60 -2.94 -5.42
C GLN A 106 15.52 -1.44 -5.75
N ASN A 107 15.23 -0.59 -4.76
CA ASN A 107 15.08 0.86 -4.90
C ASN A 107 14.09 1.26 -6.00
N ILE A 108 12.94 0.57 -6.06
CA ILE A 108 11.92 0.77 -7.08
C ILE A 108 11.16 2.07 -6.77
N CYS A 109 11.33 3.08 -7.63
CA CYS A 109 10.62 4.35 -7.49
C CYS A 109 10.49 5.04 -8.85
N PHE A 110 9.48 5.91 -8.99
CA PHE A 110 9.33 6.80 -10.15
C PHE A 110 10.57 7.68 -10.36
N THR A 111 11.24 8.09 -9.27
CA THR A 111 12.42 8.96 -9.33
C THR A 111 13.74 8.25 -9.60
N THR A 112 13.74 6.91 -9.57
CA THR A 112 14.93 6.07 -9.78
C THR A 112 14.87 5.29 -11.09
N LEU A 113 13.73 5.28 -11.80
CA LEU A 113 13.59 4.68 -13.13
C LEU A 113 14.52 5.38 -14.14
N SER A 114 15.47 4.65 -14.72
CA SER A 114 16.45 5.18 -15.67
C SER A 114 17.12 4.07 -16.48
N ASP A 115 17.37 4.31 -17.77
CA ASP A 115 18.12 3.37 -18.64
C ASP A 115 19.55 3.10 -18.14
N ARG A 116 20.11 4.02 -17.36
CA ARG A 116 21.43 3.87 -16.70
C ARG A 116 21.36 3.11 -15.37
N GLY A 117 20.18 2.61 -15.01
CA GLY A 117 19.96 1.86 -13.79
C GLY A 117 20.69 0.52 -13.78
N THR A 118 21.31 0.23 -12.63
CA THR A 118 22.01 -1.03 -12.35
C THR A 118 21.07 -2.11 -11.85
N ASN A 119 19.96 -1.73 -11.21
CA ASN A 119 18.96 -2.67 -10.71
C ASN A 119 17.99 -2.98 -11.85
N VAL A 120 18.11 -4.19 -12.42
CA VAL A 120 17.34 -4.61 -13.60
C VAL A 120 16.22 -5.55 -13.17
N SER A 121 14.97 -5.21 -13.49
CA SER A 121 13.82 -6.07 -13.25
C SER A 121 13.79 -7.25 -14.23
N PRO A 122 13.05 -8.33 -13.92
CA PRO A 122 12.81 -9.43 -14.87
C PRO A 122 12.14 -9.00 -16.19
N THR A 123 11.42 -7.87 -16.17
CA THR A 123 10.78 -7.28 -17.36
C THR A 123 11.70 -6.34 -18.13
N GLY A 124 12.95 -6.15 -17.68
CA GLY A 124 13.95 -5.28 -18.31
C GLY A 124 13.92 -3.82 -17.88
N ALA A 125 12.99 -3.43 -16.99
CA ALA A 125 12.97 -2.08 -16.42
C ALA A 125 14.20 -1.86 -15.53
N ARG A 126 14.77 -0.65 -15.56
CA ARG A 126 16.03 -0.33 -14.89
C ARG A 126 15.84 0.77 -13.86
N PHE A 127 16.37 0.55 -12.67
CA PHE A 127 16.34 1.50 -11.56
C PHE A 127 17.76 1.81 -11.09
N LEU A 128 18.00 3.06 -10.69
CA LEU A 128 19.27 3.49 -10.09
C LEU A 128 19.48 2.80 -8.73
N SER A 129 20.74 2.51 -8.38
CA SER A 129 21.09 2.07 -7.01
C SER A 129 20.73 3.14 -5.99
N ALA A 130 20.41 2.73 -4.77
CA ALA A 130 20.18 3.63 -3.64
C ALA A 130 21.41 4.52 -3.35
N ASP A 131 22.63 4.03 -3.65
CA ASP A 131 23.87 4.81 -3.48
C ASP A 131 23.95 6.02 -4.43
N VAL A 132 23.30 5.93 -5.59
CA VAL A 132 23.26 7.01 -6.58
C VAL A 132 22.12 7.96 -6.27
N ARG A 133 20.94 7.40 -5.99
CA ARG A 133 19.75 8.17 -5.60
C ARG A 133 18.81 7.29 -4.79
N PRO A 134 18.50 7.64 -3.52
CA PRO A 134 17.44 6.98 -2.79
C PRO A 134 16.08 7.33 -3.41
N GLY A 135 15.24 6.33 -3.67
CA GLY A 135 13.89 6.53 -4.15
C GLY A 135 12.98 7.17 -3.09
N LEU A 136 11.92 7.84 -3.54
CA LEU A 136 10.91 8.41 -2.63
C LEU A 136 10.06 7.32 -1.98
N ILE A 137 9.59 6.34 -2.77
CA ILE A 137 8.67 5.29 -2.32
C ILE A 137 9.30 4.37 -1.26
N PRO A 138 10.58 3.94 -1.37
CA PRO A 138 11.23 3.18 -0.30
C PRO A 138 11.36 3.91 1.05
N GLY A 139 11.23 5.25 1.06
CA GLY A 139 11.35 6.06 2.27
C GLY A 139 10.03 6.46 2.91
N ILE A 140 8.91 5.99 2.37
CA ILE A 140 7.54 6.16 2.90
C ILE A 140 7.10 4.84 3.52
#